data_AF-A0A6I6GHD0-F1
#
_entry.id   AF-A0A6I6GHD0-F1
#
_cell.length_a   1.000
_cell.length_b   1.000
_cell.length_c   1.000
_cell.angle_alpha   90.00
_cell.angle_beta   90.00
_cell.angle_gamma   90.00
#
_symmetry.space_group_name_H-M   'P 1'
#
loop_
_entity.id
_entity.type
_entity.pdbx_description
1 polymer ?
#
loop_
_entity_poly.entity_id
_entity_poly.type
_entity_poly.pdbx_seq_one_letter_code
_entity_poly.pdbx_strand_id
1 'polypeptide(L)'
;MRGIADSVGIKGASLYNHFGSKEEILYAIALKMTRVPVEENLLVLDETGTPTERLTALIDVHLRHLAVNRVEHLVSLRELSALTEEHRDRVVGYRKYYQRRVRDVIAAGIRAGEFGVDDPMRAAVAILDLMNGVSWWLRDDYDIDSLVSTYVDYIVDGILRRR
;
A
#
# COMPACT_ATOMS: atom_id res chain seq x y z
N MET A 1 23.32 0.05 -12.97
CA MET A 1 24.14 0.73 -11.95
C MET A 1 24.72 2.03 -12.48
N ARG A 2 25.62 2.04 -13.49
CA ARG A 2 26.22 3.28 -14.01
C ARG A 2 25.20 4.37 -14.38
N GLY A 3 24.18 4.05 -15.18
CA GLY A 3 23.15 5.03 -15.53
C GLY A 3 22.33 5.58 -14.34
N ILE A 4 22.15 4.80 -13.26
CA ILE A 4 21.51 5.29 -12.04
C ILE A 4 22.45 6.27 -11.33
N ALA A 5 23.72 5.91 -11.19
CA ALA A 5 24.73 6.76 -10.57
C ALA A 5 24.89 8.10 -11.32
N ASP A 6 24.95 8.04 -12.65
CA ASP A 6 25.03 9.23 -13.51
C ASP A 6 23.79 10.14 -13.34
N SER A 7 22.59 9.55 -13.22
CA SER A 7 21.33 10.31 -13.06
C SER A 7 21.23 11.10 -11.75
N VAL A 8 21.99 10.69 -10.72
CA VAL A 8 22.03 11.36 -9.42
C VAL A 8 23.38 12.05 -9.16
N GLY A 9 24.25 12.14 -10.18
CA GLY A 9 25.50 12.87 -10.12
C GLY A 9 26.59 12.24 -9.22
N ILE A 10 26.52 10.93 -8.96
CA ILE A 10 27.52 10.23 -8.13
C ILE A 10 28.39 9.28 -8.96
N LYS A 11 29.56 8.93 -8.43
CA LYS A 11 30.41 7.91 -9.05
C LYS A 11 29.76 6.53 -8.91
N GLY A 12 29.83 5.71 -9.96
CA GLY A 12 29.31 4.34 -9.93
C GLY A 12 29.85 3.51 -8.76
N ALA A 13 31.14 3.66 -8.41
CA ALA A 13 31.75 3.00 -7.27
C ALA A 13 31.09 3.38 -5.93
N SER A 14 30.66 4.64 -5.77
CA SER A 14 29.93 5.09 -4.57
C SER A 14 28.59 4.37 -4.44
N LEU A 15 27.88 4.10 -5.54
CA LEU A 15 26.63 3.36 -5.51
C LEU A 15 26.84 1.88 -5.13
N TYR A 16 27.93 1.27 -5.61
CA TYR A 16 28.30 -0.11 -5.26
C TYR A 16 28.65 -0.30 -3.79
N ASN A 17 29.08 0.76 -3.08
CA ASN A 17 29.30 0.69 -1.64
C ASN A 17 28.00 0.53 -0.84
N HIS A 18 26.85 0.90 -1.41
CA HIS A 18 25.55 0.80 -0.76
C HIS A 18 24.71 -0.37 -1.29
N PHE A 19 24.86 -0.71 -2.56
CA PHE A 19 24.09 -1.78 -3.20
C PHE A 19 24.99 -2.60 -4.13
N GLY A 20 25.08 -3.90 -3.88
CA GLY A 20 25.82 -4.86 -4.69
C GLY A 20 25.22 -5.05 -6.09
N SER A 21 23.94 -4.75 -6.29
CA SER A 21 23.27 -4.93 -7.58
C SER A 21 22.09 -3.98 -7.82
N LYS A 22 21.60 -3.96 -9.07
CA LYS A 22 20.34 -3.26 -9.42
C LYS A 22 19.14 -3.95 -8.74
N GLU A 23 19.22 -5.26 -8.53
CA GLU A 23 18.18 -6.01 -7.83
C GLU A 23 18.10 -5.58 -6.36
N GLU A 24 19.23 -5.32 -5.69
CA GLU A 24 19.22 -4.86 -4.30
C GLU A 24 18.60 -3.46 -4.16
N ILE A 25 18.82 -2.57 -5.13
CA ILE A 25 18.14 -1.26 -5.17
C ILE A 25 16.62 -1.47 -5.31
N LEU A 26 16.20 -2.32 -6.24
CA LEU A 26 14.79 -2.63 -6.44
C LEU A 26 14.17 -3.26 -5.18
N TYR A 27 14.91 -4.16 -4.54
CA TYR A 27 14.50 -4.78 -3.29
C TYR A 27 14.32 -3.74 -2.19
N ALA A 28 15.25 -2.80 -2.01
CA ALA A 28 15.13 -1.73 -1.03
C ALA A 28 13.89 -0.85 -1.27
N ILE A 29 13.59 -0.52 -2.54
CA ILE A 29 12.39 0.23 -2.92
C ILE A 29 11.13 -0.57 -2.58
N ALA A 30 11.03 -1.83 -3.01
CA ALA A 30 9.87 -2.67 -2.79
C ALA A 30 9.65 -3.00 -1.30
N LEU A 31 10.74 -3.19 -0.55
CA LEU A 31 10.72 -3.40 0.88
C LEU A 31 10.19 -2.15 1.59
N LYS A 32 10.72 -0.96 1.27
CA LYS A 32 10.20 0.31 1.83
C LYS A 32 8.69 0.43 1.61
N MET A 33 8.24 0.20 0.37
CA MET A 33 6.83 0.33 -0.02
C MET A 33 5.88 -0.70 0.61
N THR A 34 6.39 -1.75 1.25
CA THR A 34 5.55 -2.78 1.86
C THR A 34 5.72 -2.85 3.37
N ARG A 35 6.94 -2.63 3.87
CA ARG A 35 7.26 -2.62 5.29
C ARG A 35 6.74 -1.37 5.99
N VAL A 36 6.95 -0.18 5.42
CA VAL A 36 6.53 1.09 6.04
C VAL A 36 5.01 1.14 6.25
N PRO A 37 4.15 0.80 5.26
CA PRO A 37 2.71 0.72 5.52
C PRO A 37 2.32 -0.26 6.62
N VAL A 38 3.07 -1.36 6.78
CA VAL A 38 2.82 -2.32 7.86
C VAL A 38 3.19 -1.74 9.23
N GLU A 39 4.31 -1.03 9.32
CA GLU A 39 4.84 -0.50 10.58
C GLU A 39 4.14 0.81 11.00
N GLU A 40 3.64 1.60 10.05
CA GLU A 40 3.08 2.93 10.30
C GLU A 40 1.57 2.97 10.04
N ASN A 41 1.12 2.64 8.83
CA ASN A 41 -0.29 2.82 8.46
C ASN A 41 -1.23 1.88 9.21
N LEU A 42 -0.82 0.63 9.46
CA LEU A 42 -1.70 -0.34 10.13
C LEU A 42 -1.97 -0.03 11.60
N LEU A 43 -1.22 0.88 12.22
CA LEU A 43 -1.41 1.26 13.62
C LEU A 43 -2.80 1.86 13.87
N VAL A 44 -3.37 2.57 12.88
CA VAL A 44 -4.70 3.16 12.98
C VAL A 44 -5.81 2.12 13.13
N LEU A 45 -5.56 0.85 12.76
CA LEU A 45 -6.51 -0.24 12.98
C LEU A 45 -6.58 -0.71 14.44
N ASP A 46 -5.58 -0.37 15.26
CA ASP A 46 -5.50 -0.75 16.66
C ASP A 46 -5.95 0.37 17.61
N GLU A 47 -6.26 1.56 17.08
CA GLU A 47 -6.80 2.69 17.84
C GLU A 47 -8.22 2.43 18.34
N THR A 48 -8.73 3.25 19.26
CA THR A 48 -10.13 3.14 19.72
C THR A 48 -11.11 3.58 18.63
N GLY A 49 -12.26 2.93 18.52
CA GLY A 49 -13.31 3.30 17.55
C GLY A 49 -14.01 2.09 16.96
N THR A 50 -15.01 2.38 16.14
CA THR A 50 -15.74 1.40 15.32
C THR A 50 -14.85 0.86 14.19
N PRO A 51 -15.10 -0.36 13.68
CA PRO A 51 -14.50 -0.85 12.44
C PRO A 51 -14.61 0.13 11.27
N THR A 52 -15.71 0.86 11.14
CA THR A 52 -15.87 1.90 10.12
C THR A 52 -14.86 3.03 10.30
N GLU A 53 -14.77 3.62 11.49
CA GLU A 53 -13.81 4.71 11.77
C GLU A 53 -12.36 4.29 11.53
N ARG A 54 -11.98 3.10 12.00
CA ARG A 54 -10.63 2.54 11.82
C ARG A 54 -10.29 2.28 10.35
N LEU A 55 -11.24 1.74 9.58
CA LEU A 55 -11.02 1.51 8.15
C LEU A 55 -10.94 2.83 7.37
N THR A 56 -11.77 3.82 7.70
CA THR A 56 -11.70 5.16 7.14
C THR A 56 -10.33 5.80 7.42
N ALA A 57 -9.83 5.72 8.65
CA ALA A 57 -8.49 6.19 8.99
C ALA A 57 -7.40 5.46 8.19
N LEU A 58 -7.53 4.14 7.99
CA LEU A 58 -6.60 3.37 7.17
C LEU A 58 -6.59 3.82 5.72
N ILE A 59 -7.76 4.07 5.12
CA ILE A 59 -7.89 4.55 3.73
C ILE A 59 -7.14 5.88 3.59
N ASP A 60 -7.33 6.80 4.54
CA ASP A 60 -6.65 8.10 4.54
C ASP A 60 -5.12 7.96 4.55
N VAL A 61 -4.56 7.30 5.58
CA VAL A 61 -3.09 7.14 5.69
C VAL A 61 -2.51 6.34 4.52
N HIS A 62 -3.26 5.37 3.97
CA HIS A 62 -2.84 4.59 2.82
C HIS A 62 -2.75 5.45 1.55
N LEU A 63 -3.78 6.22 1.23
CA LEU A 63 -3.81 7.07 0.04
C LEU A 63 -2.77 8.19 0.11
N ARG A 64 -2.60 8.81 1.28
CA ARG A 64 -1.52 9.80 1.50
C ARG A 64 -0.15 9.18 1.30
N HIS A 65 0.08 7.98 1.84
CA HIS A 65 1.34 7.26 1.66
C HIS A 65 1.62 6.98 0.18
N LEU A 66 0.62 6.48 -0.56
CA LEU A 66 0.73 6.19 -1.99
C LEU A 66 0.99 7.44 -2.82
N ALA A 67 0.38 8.56 -2.47
CA ALA A 67 0.55 9.77 -3.23
C ALA A 67 1.95 10.39 -3.07
N VAL A 68 2.53 10.32 -1.87
CA VAL A 68 3.91 10.76 -1.62
C VAL A 68 4.93 9.82 -2.28
N ASN A 69 4.67 8.52 -2.31
CA ASN A 69 5.62 7.51 -2.81
C ASN A 69 5.15 6.84 -4.13
N ARG A 70 4.45 7.59 -4.99
CA ARG A 70 3.78 7.05 -6.19
C ARG A 70 4.75 6.31 -7.11
N VAL A 71 5.91 6.90 -7.38
CA VAL A 71 6.90 6.37 -8.32
C VAL A 71 7.49 5.07 -7.78
N GLU A 72 7.87 5.06 -6.51
CA GLU A 72 8.37 3.89 -5.79
C GLU A 72 7.35 2.76 -5.77
N HIS A 73 6.07 3.09 -5.55
CA HIS A 73 5.00 2.10 -5.60
C HIS A 73 4.90 1.47 -7.00
N LEU A 74 4.85 2.27 -8.07
CA LEU A 74 4.79 1.78 -9.45
C LEU A 74 6.00 0.89 -9.82
N VAL A 75 7.20 1.27 -9.41
CA VAL A 75 8.41 0.46 -9.60
C VAL A 75 8.27 -0.87 -8.87
N SER A 76 7.77 -0.85 -7.62
CA SER A 76 7.55 -2.06 -6.82
C SER A 76 6.44 -2.97 -7.35
N LEU A 77 5.50 -2.45 -8.14
CA LEU A 77 4.43 -3.25 -8.75
C LEU A 77 4.90 -3.95 -10.03
N ARG A 78 5.65 -3.25 -10.87
CA ARG A 78 6.04 -3.74 -12.20
C ARG A 78 7.15 -4.79 -12.17
N GLU A 79 8.06 -4.70 -11.20
CA GLU A 79 9.35 -5.40 -11.28
C GLU A 79 9.52 -6.51 -10.24
N LEU A 80 8.46 -6.97 -9.55
CA LEU A 80 8.59 -8.04 -8.53
C LEU A 80 9.22 -9.33 -9.07
N SER A 81 9.00 -9.63 -10.34
CA SER A 81 9.56 -10.79 -11.02
C SER A 81 11.09 -10.71 -11.16
N ALA A 82 11.67 -9.51 -11.05
CA ALA A 82 13.11 -9.28 -11.10
C ALA A 82 13.80 -9.46 -9.74
N LEU A 83 13.04 -9.60 -8.65
CA LEU A 83 13.60 -9.93 -7.34
C LEU A 83 14.01 -11.40 -7.27
N THR A 84 15.06 -11.67 -6.50
CA THR A 84 15.37 -13.03 -6.03
C THR A 84 14.19 -13.62 -5.25
N GLU A 85 14.12 -14.94 -5.15
CA GLU A 85 13.06 -15.63 -4.41
C GLU A 85 12.99 -15.16 -2.95
N GLU A 86 14.14 -15.09 -2.27
CA GLU A 86 14.22 -14.62 -0.88
C GLU A 86 13.70 -13.19 -0.70
N HIS A 87 14.15 -12.26 -1.55
CA HIS A 87 13.71 -10.87 -1.50
C HIS A 87 12.23 -10.72 -1.82
N ARG A 88 11.75 -11.46 -2.83
CA ARG A 88 10.33 -11.48 -3.20
C ARG A 88 9.47 -12.00 -2.06
N ASP A 89 9.88 -13.08 -1.40
CA ASP A 89 9.13 -13.67 -0.28
C ASP A 89 9.01 -12.70 0.89
N ARG A 90 10.06 -11.95 1.19
CA ARG A 90 10.01 -10.89 2.22
C ARG A 90 8.99 -9.80 1.86
N VAL A 91 9.04 -9.27 0.63
CA VAL A 91 8.09 -8.24 0.15
C VAL A 91 6.65 -8.77 0.15
N VAL A 92 6.43 -9.97 -0.37
CA VAL A 92 5.12 -10.62 -0.41
C VAL A 92 4.59 -10.92 1.00
N GLY A 93 5.48 -11.25 1.95
CA GLY A 93 5.14 -11.44 3.35
C GLY A 93 4.47 -10.20 3.96
N TYR A 94 5.07 -9.02 3.77
CA TYR A 94 4.48 -7.75 4.22
C TYR A 94 3.14 -7.46 3.55
N ARG A 95 3.02 -7.66 2.23
CA ARG A 95 1.74 -7.48 1.51
C ARG A 95 0.64 -8.39 2.04
N LYS A 96 0.96 -9.68 2.26
CA LYS A 96 0.03 -10.65 2.84
C LYS A 96 -0.38 -10.27 4.25
N TYR A 97 0.54 -9.72 5.05
CA TYR A 97 0.21 -9.23 6.39
C TYR A 97 -0.72 -8.02 6.35
N TYR A 98 -0.44 -7.04 5.51
CA TYR A 98 -1.30 -5.87 5.30
C TYR A 98 -2.71 -6.28 4.88
N GLN A 99 -2.83 -7.14 3.87
CA GLN A 99 -4.11 -7.65 3.39
C GLN A 99 -4.90 -8.39 4.48
N ARG A 100 -4.21 -9.19 5.30
CA ARG A 100 -4.84 -9.89 6.43
C ARG A 100 -5.44 -8.92 7.43
N ARG A 101 -4.73 -7.84 7.76
CA ARG A 101 -5.17 -6.82 8.72
C ARG A 101 -6.39 -6.05 8.22
N VAL A 102 -6.42 -5.72 6.92
CA VAL A 102 -7.60 -5.15 6.25
C VAL A 102 -8.79 -6.11 6.29
N ARG A 103 -8.58 -7.39 5.97
CA ARG A 103 -9.61 -8.43 6.09
C ARG A 103 -10.14 -8.53 7.52
N ASP A 104 -9.27 -8.45 8.52
CA ASP A 104 -9.65 -8.62 9.93
C ASP A 104 -10.53 -7.46 10.43
N VAL A 105 -10.25 -6.21 10.04
CA VAL A 105 -11.12 -5.06 10.35
C VAL A 105 -12.46 -5.16 9.62
N ILE A 106 -12.48 -5.61 8.36
CA ILE A 106 -13.73 -5.86 7.62
C ILE A 106 -14.55 -6.95 8.31
N ALA A 107 -13.92 -8.06 8.71
CA ALA A 107 -14.59 -9.12 9.44
C ALA A 107 -15.14 -8.65 10.80
N ALA A 108 -14.45 -7.72 11.47
CA ALA A 108 -14.96 -7.09 12.68
C ALA A 108 -16.19 -6.22 12.42
N GLY A 109 -16.21 -5.42 11.34
CA GLY A 109 -17.37 -4.63 10.95
C GLY A 109 -18.58 -5.48 10.55
N ILE A 110 -18.37 -6.63 9.91
CA ILE A 110 -19.45 -7.60 9.64
C ILE A 110 -20.04 -8.11 10.96
N ARG A 111 -19.20 -8.52 11.93
CA ARG A 111 -19.67 -8.99 13.25
C ARG A 111 -20.40 -7.90 14.05
N ALA A 112 -19.98 -6.66 13.91
CA ALA A 112 -20.63 -5.49 14.52
C ALA A 112 -21.93 -5.09 13.80
N GLY A 113 -22.21 -5.64 12.61
CA GLY A 113 -23.36 -5.29 11.78
C GLY A 113 -23.20 -3.98 10.99
N GLU A 114 -21.99 -3.41 10.98
CA GLU A 114 -21.65 -2.17 10.27
C GLU A 114 -21.42 -2.39 8.76
N PHE A 115 -20.90 -3.56 8.37
CA PHE A 115 -20.64 -3.91 6.98
C PHE A 115 -21.53 -5.07 6.51
N GLY A 116 -22.00 -5.00 5.27
CA GLY A 116 -22.93 -5.95 4.66
C GLY A 116 -22.36 -6.78 3.52
N VAL A 117 -21.09 -7.18 3.61
CA VAL A 117 -20.43 -8.04 2.61
C VAL A 117 -20.32 -9.48 3.12
N ASP A 118 -20.50 -10.45 2.20
CA ASP A 118 -20.50 -11.88 2.54
C ASP A 118 -19.10 -12.49 2.72
N ASP A 119 -18.10 -11.91 2.05
CA ASP A 119 -16.74 -12.43 2.02
C ASP A 119 -15.72 -11.32 2.38
N PRO A 120 -15.26 -11.27 3.65
CA PRO A 120 -14.32 -10.24 4.08
C PRO A 120 -12.97 -10.34 3.36
N MET A 121 -12.61 -11.53 2.85
CA MET A 121 -11.37 -11.71 2.10
C MET A 121 -11.51 -11.04 0.73
N ARG A 122 -12.52 -11.39 -0.06
CA ARG A 122 -12.75 -10.75 -1.37
C ARG A 122 -12.92 -9.23 -1.25
N ALA A 123 -13.63 -8.76 -0.22
CA ALA A 123 -13.77 -7.33 0.06
C ALA A 123 -12.40 -6.66 0.31
N ALA A 124 -11.54 -7.28 1.13
CA ALA A 124 -10.20 -6.74 1.39
C ALA A 124 -9.34 -6.62 0.13
N VAL A 125 -9.34 -7.62 -0.74
CA VAL A 125 -8.62 -7.55 -2.03
C VAL A 125 -9.20 -6.46 -2.92
N ALA A 126 -10.52 -6.38 -3.09
CA ALA A 126 -11.14 -5.36 -3.93
C ALA A 126 -10.82 -3.93 -3.45
N ILE A 127 -10.87 -3.71 -2.13
CA ILE A 127 -10.54 -2.41 -1.52
C ILE A 127 -9.06 -2.06 -1.72
N LEU A 128 -8.16 -3.03 -1.53
CA LEU A 128 -6.73 -2.82 -1.75
C LEU A 128 -6.40 -2.55 -3.22
N ASP A 129 -7.03 -3.27 -4.15
CA ASP A 129 -6.84 -3.04 -5.58
C ASP A 129 -7.34 -1.65 -5.99
N LEU A 130 -8.48 -1.22 -5.44
CA LEU A 130 -9.02 0.12 -5.64
C LEU A 130 -8.02 1.19 -5.16
N MET A 131 -7.55 1.10 -3.92
CA MET A 131 -6.58 2.06 -3.35
C MET A 131 -5.24 2.05 -4.09
N ASN A 132 -4.68 0.87 -4.36
CA ASN A 132 -3.40 0.72 -5.08
C ASN A 132 -3.49 1.22 -6.53
N GLY A 133 -4.68 1.15 -7.14
CA GLY A 133 -4.96 1.64 -8.48
C GLY A 133 -4.65 3.13 -8.65
N VAL A 134 -4.78 3.92 -7.59
CA VAL A 134 -4.49 5.36 -7.56
C VAL A 134 -3.12 5.68 -8.13
N SER A 135 -2.09 4.88 -7.80
CA SER A 135 -0.72 5.16 -8.23
C SER A 135 -0.53 5.19 -9.75
N TRP A 136 -1.44 4.61 -10.53
CA TRP A 136 -1.34 4.57 -11.99
C TRP A 136 -1.81 5.84 -12.68
N TRP A 137 -2.72 6.60 -12.07
CA TRP A 137 -3.38 7.73 -12.71
C TRP A 137 -3.26 9.05 -11.93
N LEU A 138 -2.87 8.99 -10.65
CA LEU A 138 -2.71 10.18 -9.81
C LEU A 138 -1.59 11.09 -10.35
N ARG A 139 -1.92 12.37 -10.53
CA ARG A 139 -1.00 13.44 -10.95
C ARG A 139 -0.58 14.27 -9.74
N ASP A 140 0.40 15.15 -9.92
CA ASP A 140 0.98 15.93 -8.79
C ASP A 140 0.07 17.09 -8.33
N ASP A 141 -0.93 17.48 -9.13
CA ASP A 141 -1.83 18.62 -8.90
C ASP A 141 -3.19 18.23 -8.29
N TYR A 142 -3.25 17.10 -7.59
CA TYR A 142 -4.48 16.56 -7.02
C TYR A 142 -4.77 17.11 -5.61
N ASP A 143 -6.06 17.26 -5.30
CA ASP A 143 -6.53 17.49 -3.94
C ASP A 143 -6.63 16.15 -3.20
N ILE A 144 -5.70 15.93 -2.26
CA ILE A 144 -5.63 14.70 -1.47
C ILE A 144 -6.81 14.52 -0.54
N ASP A 145 -7.35 15.60 0.02
CA ASP A 145 -8.45 15.50 0.97
C ASP A 145 -9.74 15.11 0.22
N SER A 146 -9.96 15.70 -0.96
CA SER A 146 -11.05 15.31 -1.86
C SER A 146 -10.92 13.87 -2.36
N LEU A 147 -9.69 13.43 -2.70
CA LEU A 147 -9.44 12.04 -3.11
C LEU A 147 -9.78 11.06 -1.99
N VAL A 148 -9.30 11.33 -0.78
CA VAL A 148 -9.55 10.49 0.40
C VAL A 148 -11.05 10.42 0.67
N SER A 149 -11.76 11.56 0.70
CA SER A 149 -13.22 11.58 0.91
C SER A 149 -13.92 10.72 -0.14
N THR A 150 -13.57 10.87 -1.41
CA THR A 150 -14.18 10.11 -2.51
C THR A 150 -13.95 8.60 -2.36
N TYR A 151 -12.75 8.20 -1.96
CA TYR A 151 -12.41 6.78 -1.78
C TYR A 151 -13.06 6.17 -0.54
N VAL A 152 -13.21 6.94 0.53
CA VAL A 152 -13.99 6.54 1.70
C VAL A 152 -15.44 6.28 1.30
N ASP A 153 -16.06 7.17 0.52
CA ASP A 153 -17.43 6.98 0.03
C ASP A 153 -17.55 5.72 -0.85
N TYR A 154 -16.63 5.52 -1.80
CA TYR A 154 -16.64 4.33 -2.66
C TYR A 154 -16.51 3.03 -1.88
N ILE A 155 -15.69 3.03 -0.83
CA ILE A 155 -15.40 1.83 -0.05
C ILE A 155 -16.50 1.58 0.99
N VAL A 156 -16.76 2.56 1.86
CA VAL A 156 -17.68 2.42 3.00
C VAL A 156 -19.13 2.43 2.53
N ASP A 157 -19.51 3.42 1.73
CA ASP A 157 -20.89 3.59 1.23
C ASP A 157 -21.20 2.81 -0.05
N GLY A 158 -20.16 2.40 -0.79
CA GLY A 158 -20.28 1.56 -1.97
C GLY A 158 -20.09 0.08 -1.64
N ILE A 159 -18.83 -0.34 -1.53
CA ILE A 159 -18.45 -1.76 -1.42
C ILE A 159 -19.00 -2.41 -0.15
N LEU A 160 -18.90 -1.73 1.00
CA LEU A 160 -19.20 -2.30 2.31
C LEU A 160 -20.64 -2.09 2.78
N ARG A 161 -21.43 -1.27 2.07
CA ARG A 161 -22.79 -0.91 2.46
C ARG A 161 -23.69 -2.14 2.54
N ARG A 162 -24.50 -2.17 3.59
CA ARG A 162 -25.55 -3.15 3.81
C ARG A 162 -26.72 -2.92 2.83
N ARG A 163 -27.06 -3.94 2.04
CA ARG A 163 -28.31 -3.95 1.26
C ARG A 163 -29.51 -4.29 2.15
#